data_AF-A0ABD6IK88-F1
#
_entry.id   AF-A0ABD6IK88-F1
#
_cell.length_a   1.000
_cell.length_b   1.000
_cell.length_c   1.000
_cell.angle_alpha   90.00
_cell.angle_beta   90.00
_cell.angle_gamma   90.00
#
_symmetry.space_group_name_H-M   'P 1'
#
loop_
_entity.id
_entity.type
_entity.pdbx_description
1 polymer ?
#
loop_
_entity_poly.entity_id
_entity_poly.type
_entity_poly.pdbx_seq_one_letter_code
_entity_poly.pdbx_strand_id
1 'polypeptide(L)'
;MPRRSTASPPDPSLNLRRDANVVGADEYPRYDNVRITTAIEASDHLDTVVERLTAMVGAPRPRAFTLTFTGSTPHEDTAPTSFVVTALTLDSALQTLAVLPTWGKWLESAGTEDPVHLPQQSHEGLPAHDRFTDLRGEQHPALTPSSTSRPAGTVIGSRPASAAATAAARTSR
;
A
#
# COMPACT_ATOMS: atom_id res chain seq x y z
N MET A 1 51.47 -42.94 -49.88
CA MET A 1 52.45 -42.72 -48.79
C MET A 1 51.84 -41.75 -47.77
N PRO A 2 51.46 -42.21 -46.57
CA PRO A 2 50.73 -41.41 -45.59
C PRO A 2 51.69 -40.59 -44.71
N ARG A 3 51.35 -39.34 -44.39
CA ARG A 3 52.02 -38.59 -43.31
C ARG A 3 51.05 -38.43 -42.15
N ARG A 4 51.47 -38.94 -41.00
CA ARG A 4 50.76 -38.97 -39.72
C ARG A 4 50.41 -37.55 -39.25
N SER A 5 49.14 -37.31 -38.91
CA SER A 5 48.75 -36.21 -38.03
C SER A 5 49.23 -36.51 -36.62
N THR A 6 50.20 -35.75 -36.14
CA THR A 6 50.50 -35.61 -34.71
C THR A 6 49.69 -34.45 -34.18
N ALA A 7 48.59 -34.73 -33.48
CA ALA A 7 47.89 -33.72 -32.69
C ALA A 7 48.84 -33.23 -31.60
N SER A 8 49.21 -31.95 -31.64
CA SER A 8 49.93 -31.28 -30.56
C SER A 8 49.01 -31.20 -29.33
N PRO A 9 49.47 -31.53 -28.12
CA PRO A 9 48.64 -31.42 -26.92
C PRO A 9 48.30 -29.95 -26.65
N PRO A 10 47.13 -29.68 -26.02
CA PRO A 10 46.74 -28.33 -25.65
C PRO A 10 47.77 -27.73 -24.70
N ASP A 11 48.18 -26.50 -24.99
CA ASP A 11 49.13 -25.71 -24.23
C ASP A 11 48.64 -25.55 -22.77
N PRO A 12 49.37 -26.09 -21.76
CA PRO A 12 48.97 -26.03 -20.36
C PRO A 12 49.03 -24.61 -19.76
N SER A 13 49.50 -23.61 -20.51
CA SER A 13 49.64 -22.23 -20.03
C SER A 13 48.31 -21.51 -19.77
N LEU A 14 47.16 -22.07 -20.16
CA LEU A 14 45.84 -21.55 -19.76
C LEU A 14 45.37 -21.99 -18.36
N ASN A 15 45.97 -23.03 -17.77
CA ASN A 15 45.65 -23.46 -16.39
C ASN A 15 46.58 -22.86 -15.33
N LEU A 16 47.65 -22.18 -15.73
CA LEU A 16 48.61 -21.56 -14.81
C LEU A 16 48.22 -20.12 -14.39
N ARG A 17 46.96 -19.71 -14.59
CA ARG A 17 46.43 -18.42 -14.12
C ARG A 17 45.49 -18.52 -12.92
N ARG A 18 45.42 -19.70 -12.28
CA ARG A 18 44.69 -19.87 -11.02
C ARG A 18 45.58 -19.74 -9.77
N ASP A 19 46.90 -19.77 -9.95
CA ASP A 19 47.89 -19.76 -8.86
C ASP A 19 48.80 -18.51 -8.87
N ALA A 20 48.25 -17.35 -9.21
CA ALA A 20 48.96 -16.07 -9.14
C ALA A 20 48.17 -14.99 -8.40
N ASN A 21 47.40 -15.37 -7.36
CA ASN A 21 46.75 -14.40 -6.49
C ASN A 21 47.62 -14.06 -5.27
N VAL A 22 48.86 -13.64 -5.53
CA VAL A 22 49.65 -12.87 -4.56
C VAL A 22 49.62 -11.44 -5.06
N VAL A 23 48.53 -10.74 -4.72
CA VAL A 23 48.48 -9.28 -4.78
C VAL A 23 49.65 -8.79 -3.93
N GLY A 24 50.59 -8.05 -4.51
CA GLY A 24 51.73 -7.53 -3.76
C GLY A 24 51.26 -6.73 -2.56
N ALA A 25 52.01 -6.72 -1.45
CA ALA A 25 51.63 -5.99 -0.23
C ALA A 25 51.34 -4.49 -0.49
N ASP A 26 51.91 -3.92 -1.56
CA ASP A 26 51.68 -2.53 -2.01
C ASP A 26 50.47 -2.36 -2.97
N GLU A 27 49.90 -3.45 -3.47
CA GLU A 27 48.76 -3.48 -4.38
C GLU A 27 47.43 -3.66 -3.62
N TYR A 28 47.47 -4.28 -2.43
CA TYR A 28 46.33 -4.37 -1.50
C TYR A 28 45.77 -3.00 -1.10
N PRO A 29 46.59 -2.02 -0.66
CA PRO A 29 46.10 -0.68 -0.33
C PRO A 29 45.49 0.05 -1.53
N ARG A 30 45.98 -0.20 -2.75
CA ARG A 30 45.42 0.39 -3.98
C ARG A 30 44.10 -0.24 -4.36
N TYR A 31 44.00 -1.57 -4.27
CA TYR A 31 42.76 -2.30 -4.50
C TYR A 31 41.67 -1.90 -3.51
N ASP A 32 42.01 -1.82 -2.22
CA ASP A 32 41.06 -1.39 -1.19
C ASP A 32 40.62 0.07 -1.39
N ASN A 33 41.53 0.97 -1.79
CA ASN A 33 41.18 2.35 -2.10
C ASN A 33 40.22 2.45 -3.31
N VAL A 34 40.47 1.72 -4.39
CA VAL A 34 39.55 1.64 -5.54
C VAL A 34 38.19 1.08 -5.11
N ARG A 35 38.17 0.00 -4.31
CA ARG A 35 36.92 -0.58 -3.82
C ARG A 35 36.12 0.40 -2.95
N ILE A 36 36.78 1.14 -2.08
CA ILE A 36 36.13 2.12 -1.19
C ILE A 36 35.60 3.30 -1.98
N THR A 37 36.41 3.88 -2.88
CA THR A 37 35.99 5.01 -3.73
C THR A 37 34.82 4.64 -4.62
N THR A 38 34.87 3.48 -5.28
CA THR A 38 33.73 2.97 -6.07
C THR A 38 32.48 2.74 -5.22
N ALA A 39 32.63 2.25 -3.99
CA ALA A 39 31.48 2.06 -3.09
C ALA A 39 30.84 3.40 -2.66
N ILE A 40 31.66 4.42 -2.40
CA ILE A 40 31.18 5.77 -2.06
C ILE A 40 30.46 6.38 -3.26
N GLU A 41 31.08 6.35 -4.45
CA GLU A 41 30.45 6.87 -5.68
C GLU A 41 29.14 6.14 -6.01
N ALA A 42 29.10 4.82 -5.78
CA ALA A 42 27.87 4.05 -5.94
C ALA A 42 26.79 4.47 -4.94
N SER A 43 27.16 4.76 -3.68
CA SER A 43 26.24 5.28 -2.66
C SER A 43 25.67 6.64 -3.07
N ASP A 44 26.52 7.58 -3.47
CA ASP A 44 26.09 8.92 -3.89
C ASP A 44 25.20 8.86 -5.13
N HIS A 45 25.50 7.92 -6.05
CA HIS A 45 24.66 7.67 -7.21
C HIS A 45 23.28 7.12 -6.82
N LEU A 46 23.23 6.18 -5.86
CA LEU A 46 21.97 5.65 -5.35
C LEU A 46 21.13 6.74 -4.67
N ASP A 47 21.75 7.61 -3.88
CA ASP A 47 21.06 8.74 -3.24
C ASP A 47 20.46 9.67 -4.30
N THR A 48 21.23 10.00 -5.35
CA THR A 48 20.74 10.81 -6.48
C THR A 48 19.55 10.14 -7.19
N VAL A 49 19.60 8.82 -7.39
CA VAL A 49 18.51 8.05 -8.00
C VAL A 49 17.28 8.06 -7.10
N VAL A 50 17.44 7.88 -5.79
CA VAL A 50 16.35 7.94 -4.80
C VAL A 50 15.71 9.33 -4.79
N GLU A 51 16.50 10.40 -4.70
CA GLU A 51 16.00 11.78 -4.73
C GLU A 51 15.19 12.05 -6.00
N ARG A 52 15.70 11.61 -7.16
CA ARG A 52 15.01 11.80 -8.43
C ARG A 52 13.72 10.98 -8.52
N LEU A 53 13.72 9.75 -8.01
CA LEU A 53 12.50 8.93 -7.91
C LEU A 53 11.48 9.57 -6.98
N THR A 54 11.91 10.05 -5.80
CA THR A 54 11.05 10.75 -4.85
C THR A 54 10.46 12.03 -5.45
N ALA A 55 11.25 12.81 -6.20
CA ALA A 55 10.77 14.00 -6.88
C ALA A 55 9.74 13.69 -7.99
N MET A 56 9.91 12.58 -8.72
CA MET A 56 8.97 12.17 -9.77
C MET A 56 7.65 11.60 -9.21
N VAL A 57 7.72 10.78 -8.16
CA VAL A 57 6.54 10.14 -7.56
C VAL A 57 5.77 11.12 -6.67
N GLY A 58 6.47 12.12 -6.12
CA GLY A 58 5.92 13.09 -5.16
C GLY A 58 5.73 12.48 -3.77
N ALA A 59 5.45 13.34 -2.78
CA ALA A 59 5.19 12.88 -1.42
C ALA A 59 3.91 12.01 -1.40
N PRO A 60 3.93 10.84 -0.72
CA PRO A 60 2.74 10.01 -0.59
C PRO A 60 1.67 10.80 0.16
N ARG A 61 0.47 10.86 -0.43
CA ARG A 61 -0.67 11.53 0.18
C ARG A 61 -1.47 10.51 1.00
N PRO A 62 -2.04 10.90 2.15
CA PRO A 62 -2.96 10.05 2.87
C PRO A 62 -4.17 9.70 2.00
N ARG A 63 -4.57 8.43 2.01
CA ARG A 63 -5.70 7.88 1.26
C ARG A 63 -6.60 7.08 2.17
N ALA A 64 -7.84 6.85 1.73
CA ALA A 64 -8.74 5.97 2.44
C ALA A 64 -8.26 4.52 2.31
N PHE A 65 -8.33 3.77 3.39
CA PHE A 65 -8.08 2.33 3.46
C PHE A 65 -9.27 1.68 4.13
N THR A 66 -9.73 0.58 3.54
CA THR A 66 -10.74 -0.30 4.11
C THR A 66 -10.05 -1.48 4.76
N LEU A 67 -10.31 -1.68 6.05
CA LEU A 67 -9.76 -2.75 6.86
C LEU A 67 -10.89 -3.63 7.35
N THR A 68 -10.79 -4.94 7.11
CA THR A 68 -11.87 -5.89 7.35
C THR A 68 -11.44 -6.92 8.38
N PHE A 69 -12.30 -7.14 9.37
CA PHE A 69 -12.04 -8.05 10.48
C PHE A 69 -13.24 -8.97 10.72
N THR A 70 -12.94 -10.17 11.19
CA THR A 70 -13.95 -11.07 11.78
C THR A 70 -13.78 -11.08 13.29
N GLY A 71 -14.90 -11.24 14.00
CA GLY A 71 -14.86 -11.44 15.46
C GLY A 71 -14.03 -12.66 15.85
N SER A 72 -13.69 -12.73 17.14
CA SER A 72 -12.87 -13.78 17.76
C SER A 72 -13.39 -15.20 17.54
N THR A 73 -14.71 -15.37 17.44
CA THR A 73 -15.30 -16.65 17.05
C THR A 73 -15.87 -16.53 15.64
N PRO A 74 -15.44 -17.39 14.70
CA PRO A 74 -16.19 -17.59 13.47
C PRO A 74 -17.48 -18.34 13.84
N HIS A 75 -18.46 -17.64 14.39
CA HIS A 75 -19.84 -18.09 14.25
C HIS A 75 -20.13 -18.06 12.76
N GLU A 76 -20.63 -19.17 12.20
CA GLU A 76 -20.88 -19.34 10.75
C GLU A 76 -21.73 -18.22 10.13
N ASP A 77 -22.40 -17.40 10.95
CA ASP A 77 -23.26 -16.28 10.55
C ASP A 77 -22.73 -14.87 10.89
N THR A 78 -21.52 -14.72 11.45
CA THR A 78 -20.99 -13.37 11.76
C THR A 78 -20.34 -12.75 10.53
N ALA A 79 -21.07 -11.84 9.88
CA ALA A 79 -20.56 -11.08 8.76
C ALA A 79 -19.29 -10.29 9.14
N PRO A 80 -18.26 -10.26 8.27
CA PRO A 80 -17.07 -9.45 8.49
C PRO A 80 -17.42 -7.97 8.69
N THR A 81 -16.76 -7.31 9.64
CA THR A 81 -16.92 -5.88 9.89
C THR A 81 -15.81 -5.12 9.20
N SER A 82 -16.18 -4.09 8.42
CA SER A 82 -15.25 -3.24 7.69
C SER A 82 -15.15 -1.85 8.32
N PHE A 83 -13.93 -1.34 8.45
CA PHE A 83 -13.61 0.00 8.96
C PHE A 83 -12.85 0.79 7.90
N VAL A 84 -13.18 2.08 7.79
CA VAL A 84 -12.49 2.98 6.86
C VAL A 84 -11.69 4.01 7.63
N VAL A 85 -10.40 4.12 7.32
CA VAL A 85 -9.45 5.07 7.91
C VAL A 85 -8.63 5.75 6.82
N THR A 86 -8.06 6.92 7.11
CA THR A 86 -7.13 7.63 6.24
C THR A 86 -5.71 7.34 6.68
N ALA A 87 -4.85 6.84 5.79
CA ALA A 87 -3.46 6.47 6.12
C ALA A 87 -2.55 6.60 4.90
N LEU A 88 -1.24 6.39 5.05
CA LEU A 88 -0.28 6.40 3.92
C LEU A 88 -0.10 5.00 3.30
N THR A 89 -0.23 3.98 4.13
CA THR A 89 -0.05 2.56 3.80
C THR A 89 -1.05 1.71 4.59
N LEU A 90 -1.26 0.46 4.17
CA LEU A 90 -2.12 -0.48 4.88
C LEU A 90 -1.64 -0.74 6.33
N ASP A 91 -0.33 -0.79 6.55
CA ASP A 91 0.24 -0.96 7.89
C ASP A 91 -0.04 0.26 8.79
N SER A 92 0.18 1.47 8.26
CA SER A 92 -0.19 2.70 8.99
C SER A 92 -1.69 2.81 9.21
N ALA A 93 -2.52 2.21 8.35
CA ALA A 93 -3.96 2.15 8.54
C ALA A 93 -4.33 1.27 9.75
N LEU A 94 -3.68 0.10 9.90
CA LEU A 94 -3.86 -0.77 11.07
C LEU A 94 -3.43 -0.08 12.36
N GLN A 95 -2.26 0.56 12.35
CA GLN A 95 -1.77 1.33 13.50
C GLN A 95 -2.73 2.47 13.87
N THR A 96 -3.25 3.17 12.86
CA THR A 96 -4.21 4.26 13.09
C THR A 96 -5.54 3.74 13.61
N LEU A 97 -6.03 2.61 13.10
CA LEU A 97 -7.26 1.99 13.58
C LEU A 97 -7.16 1.61 15.07
N ALA A 98 -6.01 1.06 15.49
CA ALA A 98 -5.77 0.59 16.85
C ALA A 98 -5.92 1.69 17.93
N VAL A 99 -5.71 2.96 17.57
CA VAL A 99 -5.81 4.09 18.52
C VAL A 99 -7.20 4.74 18.54
N LEU A 100 -8.13 4.32 17.68
CA LEU A 100 -9.45 4.96 17.56
C LEU A 100 -10.43 4.42 18.61
N PRO A 101 -11.22 5.29 19.26
CA PRO A 101 -12.11 4.88 20.34
C PRO A 101 -13.25 3.98 19.84
N THR A 102 -13.77 4.20 18.63
CA THR A 102 -14.82 3.34 18.07
C THR A 102 -14.31 1.94 17.75
N TRP A 103 -13.04 1.81 17.36
CA TRP A 103 -12.39 0.50 17.24
C TRP A 103 -12.32 -0.21 18.59
N GLY A 104 -11.89 0.47 19.65
CA GLY A 104 -11.86 -0.09 21.01
C GLY A 104 -13.23 -0.59 21.49
N LYS A 105 -14.30 0.19 21.25
CA LYS A 105 -15.68 -0.24 21.57
C LYS A 105 -16.12 -1.47 20.77
N TRP A 106 -15.74 -1.54 19.50
CA TRP A 106 -16.05 -2.71 18.70
C TRP A 106 -15.28 -3.95 19.21
N LEU A 107 -14.00 -3.81 19.56
CA LEU A 107 -13.20 -4.87 20.18
C LEU A 107 -13.87 -5.41 21.46
N GLU A 108 -14.30 -4.52 22.36
CA GLU A 108 -15.02 -4.91 23.58
C GLU A 108 -16.30 -5.72 23.27
N SER A 109 -16.99 -5.39 22.18
CA SER A 109 -18.18 -6.13 21.73
C SER A 109 -17.89 -7.41 20.95
N ALA A 110 -16.72 -7.52 20.32
CA ALA A 110 -16.31 -8.63 19.48
C ALA A 110 -15.80 -9.84 20.28
N GLY A 111 -15.65 -9.70 21.59
CA GLY A 111 -15.25 -10.75 22.52
C GLY A 111 -13.90 -10.49 23.18
N THR A 112 -13.45 -11.45 23.98
CA THR A 112 -12.19 -11.36 24.75
C THR A 112 -10.95 -11.76 23.96
N GLU A 113 -11.10 -12.37 22.78
CA GLU A 113 -9.95 -12.69 21.94
C GLU A 113 -9.75 -11.67 20.81
N ASP A 114 -8.51 -11.60 20.33
CA ASP A 114 -8.12 -10.66 19.30
C ASP A 114 -8.88 -10.95 17.98
N PRO A 115 -9.42 -9.91 17.31
CA PRO A 115 -10.11 -10.08 16.04
C PRO A 115 -9.14 -10.54 14.95
N VAL A 116 -9.64 -11.36 14.03
CA VAL A 116 -8.85 -11.84 12.90
C VAL A 116 -8.95 -10.85 11.75
N HIS A 117 -7.81 -10.28 11.36
CA HIS A 117 -7.70 -9.40 10.18
C HIS A 117 -7.81 -10.22 8.89
N LEU A 118 -8.66 -9.77 7.96
CA LEU A 118 -8.84 -10.37 6.63
C LEU A 118 -8.12 -9.54 5.56
N PRO A 119 -6.85 -9.83 5.23
CA PRO A 119 -6.08 -9.03 4.28
C PRO A 119 -6.63 -9.11 2.85
N GLN A 120 -7.27 -10.21 2.45
CA GLN A 120 -7.87 -10.35 1.11
C GLN A 120 -9.11 -9.47 0.91
N GLN A 121 -9.72 -9.01 2.00
CA GLN A 121 -10.89 -8.12 2.00
C GLN A 121 -10.52 -6.69 2.43
N SER A 122 -9.24 -6.43 2.68
CA SER A 122 -8.73 -5.13 3.08
C SER A 122 -7.97 -4.52 1.90
N HIS A 123 -8.29 -3.27 1.57
CA HIS A 123 -7.76 -2.65 0.36
C HIS A 123 -7.70 -1.13 0.47
N GLU A 124 -6.90 -0.52 -0.40
CA GLU A 124 -6.93 0.93 -0.61
C GLU A 124 -8.26 1.34 -1.25
N GLY A 125 -8.78 2.48 -0.84
CA GLY A 125 -10.06 3.03 -1.31
C GLY A 125 -11.23 2.68 -0.40
N LEU A 126 -12.41 3.13 -0.83
CA LEU A 126 -13.69 2.84 -0.18
C LEU A 126 -14.25 1.52 -0.72
N PRO A 127 -14.93 0.72 0.11
CA PRO A 127 -15.58 -0.49 -0.39
C PRO A 127 -16.70 -0.10 -1.36
N ALA A 128 -16.82 -0.85 -2.46
CA ALA A 128 -17.79 -0.54 -3.51
C ALA A 128 -19.23 -0.64 -2.97
N HIS A 129 -19.50 -1.67 -2.19
CA HIS A 129 -20.78 -1.94 -1.54
C HIS A 129 -20.53 -2.53 -0.14
N ASP A 130 -21.58 -2.51 0.67
CA ASP A 130 -21.68 -3.03 2.03
C ASP A 130 -21.20 -2.12 3.18
N ARG A 131 -21.85 -2.39 4.31
CA ARG A 131 -21.93 -1.61 5.54
C ARG A 131 -20.54 -1.51 6.19
N PHE A 132 -19.88 -0.37 6.03
CA PHE A 132 -18.63 -0.05 6.71
C PHE A 132 -18.83 1.03 7.77
N THR A 133 -17.95 1.05 8.75
CA THR A 133 -17.86 2.13 9.73
C THR A 133 -16.77 3.11 9.29
N ASP A 134 -17.17 4.33 8.94
CA ASP A 134 -16.23 5.39 8.56
C ASP A 134 -15.65 6.06 9.80
N LEU A 135 -14.37 5.80 10.07
CA LEU A 135 -13.67 6.35 11.23
C LEU A 135 -12.80 7.55 10.87
N ARG A 136 -12.81 8.01 9.61
CA ARG A 136 -11.97 9.13 9.18
C ARG A 136 -12.30 10.44 9.90
N GLY A 137 -13.55 10.60 10.33
CA GLY A 137 -13.96 11.74 11.16
C GLY A 137 -13.34 11.73 12.57
N GLU A 138 -12.99 10.57 13.11
CA GLU A 138 -12.36 10.45 14.44
C GLU A 138 -10.85 10.72 14.38
N GLN A 139 -10.23 10.54 13.21
CA GLN A 139 -8.80 10.79 13.01
C GLN A 139 -8.44 12.28 13.06
N HIS A 140 -9.38 13.16 12.72
CA HIS A 140 -9.21 14.61 12.76
C HIS A 140 -10.19 15.22 13.77
N PRO A 141 -9.83 15.27 15.06
CA PRO A 141 -10.71 15.82 16.11
C PRO A 141 -10.96 17.34 16.00
N ALA A 142 -10.42 18.02 14.98
CA ALA A 142 -10.68 19.42 14.72
C ALA A 142 -11.75 19.55 13.61
N LEU A 143 -12.95 20.01 14.01
CA LEU A 143 -14.17 20.30 13.22
C LEU A 143 -15.27 19.22 13.27
N THR A 144 -15.85 19.03 14.45
CA THR A 144 -17.16 18.34 14.65
C THR A 144 -18.31 19.16 14.02
N PRO A 145 -19.42 18.53 13.52
CA PRO A 145 -20.29 17.67 14.31
C PRO A 145 -20.63 16.30 13.68
N SER A 146 -20.98 15.37 14.56
CA SER A 146 -21.53 14.03 14.35
C SER A 146 -22.18 13.77 12.99
N SER A 147 -21.51 12.99 12.16
CA SER A 147 -22.20 12.22 11.11
C SER A 147 -22.81 10.99 11.76
N THR A 148 -23.98 11.19 12.37
CA THR A 148 -24.89 10.10 12.71
C THR A 148 -25.11 9.26 11.46
N SER A 149 -24.80 7.97 11.55
CA SER A 149 -25.22 6.92 10.63
C SER A 149 -26.64 7.19 10.13
N ARG A 150 -26.76 7.53 8.84
CA ARG A 150 -28.06 7.64 8.18
C ARG A 150 -28.47 6.22 7.82
N PRO A 151 -29.48 5.62 8.48
CA PRO A 151 -30.07 4.41 7.93
C PRO A 151 -30.68 4.79 6.57
N ALA A 152 -30.32 4.02 5.54
CA ALA A 152 -30.98 4.06 4.24
C ALA A 152 -32.42 3.60 4.43
N GLY A 153 -33.30 4.53 4.81
CA GLY A 153 -34.74 4.34 4.77
C GLY A 153 -35.15 4.16 3.31
N THR A 154 -35.70 2.98 3.04
CA THR A 154 -36.43 2.58 1.83
C THR A 154 -37.05 3.76 1.11
N VAL A 155 -36.59 4.04 -0.11
CA VAL A 155 -37.29 4.91 -1.05
C VAL A 155 -38.53 4.14 -1.52
N ILE A 156 -39.60 4.20 -0.74
CA ILE A 156 -40.94 3.88 -1.24
C ILE A 156 -41.32 5.05 -2.15
N GLY A 157 -41.41 4.75 -3.44
CA GLY A 157 -41.84 5.69 -4.46
C GLY A 157 -43.15 6.36 -4.04
N SER A 158 -43.13 7.68 -3.99
CA SER A 158 -44.32 8.51 -4.03
C SER A 158 -44.05 9.63 -5.01
N ARG A 159 -44.40 9.37 -6.27
CA ARG A 159 -44.53 10.34 -7.35
C ARG A 159 -45.55 11.40 -6.92
N PRO A 160 -45.19 12.68 -6.74
CA PRO A 160 -46.18 13.73 -6.70
C PRO A 160 -46.64 14.01 -8.13
N ALA A 161 -47.94 13.80 -8.37
CA ALA A 161 -48.61 14.23 -9.58
C ALA A 161 -48.45 15.76 -9.75
N SER A 162 -47.84 16.19 -10.84
CA SER A 162 -47.84 17.60 -11.24
C SER A 162 -49.25 17.94 -11.73
N ALA A 163 -50.02 18.58 -10.85
CA ALA A 163 -51.35 19.07 -11.14
C ALA A 163 -51.24 20.30 -12.07
N ALA A 164 -52.07 20.28 -13.11
CA ALA A 164 -52.26 21.36 -14.05
C ALA A 164 -52.66 22.66 -13.35
N ALA A 165 -52.03 23.77 -13.76
CA ALA A 165 -52.55 25.12 -13.52
C ALA A 165 -52.39 25.94 -14.81
N THR A 166 -53.44 25.91 -15.61
CA THR A 166 -53.71 26.86 -16.69
C THR A 166 -53.87 28.26 -16.09
N ALA A 167 -53.11 29.25 -16.58
CA ALA A 167 -53.47 30.66 -16.41
C ALA A 167 -52.91 31.50 -17.57
N ALA A 168 -53.85 32.13 -18.27
CA ALA A 168 -53.68 32.95 -19.46
C ALA A 168 -53.22 34.38 -19.14
N ALA A 169 -52.41 34.99 -20.04
CA ALA A 169 -52.41 36.42 -20.36
C ALA A 169 -51.59 36.64 -21.64
N ARG A 170 -52.17 36.98 -22.79
CA ARG A 170 -52.69 38.28 -23.27
C ARG A 170 -51.63 39.16 -23.99
N THR A 171 -51.84 39.32 -25.30
CA THR A 171 -51.51 40.46 -26.22
C THR A 171 -50.03 40.80 -26.42
N SER A 172 -49.51 41.03 -27.62
CA SER A 172 -49.66 42.18 -28.54
C SER A 172 -48.53 41.99 -29.59
N ARG A 173 -48.51 42.45 -30.84
CA ARG A 173 -49.16 43.50 -31.61
C ARG A 173 -48.82 43.22 -33.09
#